data_AF-A0A9D5UVH3-F1
#
_entry.id   AF-A0A9D5UVH3-F1
#
_cell.length_a   1.000
_cell.length_b   1.000
_cell.length_c   1.000
_cell.angle_alpha   90.00
_cell.angle_beta   90.00
_cell.angle_gamma   90.00
#
_symmetry.space_group_name_H-M   'P 1'
#
loop_
_entity.id
_entity.type
_entity.pdbx_description
1 polymer ?
#
loop_
_entity_poly.entity_id
_entity_poly.type
_entity_poly.pdbx_seq_one_letter_code
_entity_poly.pdbx_strand_id
1 'polypeptide(L)'
;MDSESAAAWAPRPVVGGITLFVGQVADIQITRSLAKLTVNSAVQMLNVKLPRNVWQPGCTHTLYDADCGIDRNDPAIATETTVQSGSTSTTLASGLALVEARWFEQGYVQFLSGSLTGLRRTIKSCSGDGVFQLLLPLPSIPAVGDSFKAYPGCDKTQATCTNKFHNVRNFRGFPYIPVSETAI
;
A
#
# COMPACT_ATOMS: atom_id res chain seq x y z
N MET A 1 2.96 -9.76 2.66
CA MET A 1 3.61 -8.72 3.49
C MET A 1 5.08 -9.00 3.49
N ASP A 2 5.84 -8.10 2.88
CA ASP A 2 7.23 -8.31 2.51
C ASP A 2 8.09 -8.43 3.79
N SER A 3 8.35 -9.66 4.20
CA SER A 3 9.28 -10.04 5.27
C SER A 3 10.73 -10.02 4.80
N GLU A 4 11.03 -9.25 3.75
CA GLU A 4 12.39 -9.06 3.29
C GLU A 4 13.14 -8.14 4.26
N SER A 5 13.99 -8.79 5.07
CA SER A 5 15.32 -8.31 5.43
C SER A 5 15.47 -7.27 6.56
N ALA A 6 14.71 -7.40 7.65
CA ALA A 6 15.15 -6.82 8.93
C ALA A 6 16.36 -7.57 9.55
N ALA A 7 16.76 -8.72 8.99
CA ALA A 7 17.77 -9.62 9.55
C ALA A 7 19.23 -9.38 9.12
N ALA A 8 19.53 -8.39 8.27
CA ALA A 8 20.87 -8.27 7.66
C ALA A 8 21.82 -7.24 8.32
N TRP A 9 21.32 -6.39 9.24
CA TRP A 9 22.13 -5.44 10.00
C TRP A 9 22.10 -5.78 11.49
N ALA A 10 22.62 -6.94 11.88
CA ALA A 10 23.09 -7.08 13.25
C ALA A 10 24.48 -6.43 13.31
N PRO A 11 24.70 -5.36 14.11
CA PRO A 11 26.04 -4.81 14.26
C PRO A 11 26.93 -5.93 14.79
N ARG A 12 27.96 -6.31 14.02
CA ARG A 12 28.97 -7.25 14.49
C ARG A 12 29.57 -6.66 15.77
N PRO A 13 29.55 -7.38 16.90
CA PRO A 13 30.12 -6.85 18.12
C PRO A 13 31.59 -6.57 17.87
N VAL A 14 31.98 -5.30 17.98
CA VAL A 14 33.40 -4.91 17.92
C VAL A 14 34.05 -5.52 19.16
N VAL A 15 35.07 -6.35 18.97
CA VAL A 15 35.77 -6.99 20.09
C VAL A 15 36.37 -5.90 20.99
N GLY A 16 35.95 -5.87 22.25
CA GLY A 16 36.34 -4.84 23.23
C GLY A 16 35.46 -3.57 23.26
N GLY A 17 34.39 -3.50 22.46
CA GLY A 17 33.43 -2.39 22.48
C GLY A 17 32.24 -2.62 23.43
N ILE A 18 31.69 -1.54 23.99
CA ILE A 18 30.46 -1.54 24.79
C ILE A 18 29.37 -0.79 24.03
N THR A 19 28.21 -1.41 23.84
CA THR A 19 27.04 -0.75 23.22
C THR A 19 26.42 0.24 24.20
N LEU A 20 26.57 1.54 23.92
CA LEU A 20 26.01 2.59 24.77
C LEU A 20 24.50 2.81 24.56
N PHE A 21 24.02 2.69 23.32
CA PHE A 21 22.62 2.98 22.98
C PHE A 21 22.17 2.23 21.73
N VAL A 22 20.94 1.72 21.77
CA VAL A 22 20.22 1.13 20.63
C VAL A 22 18.84 1.76 20.59
N GLY A 23 18.43 2.20 19.40
CA GLY A 23 17.16 2.89 19.22
C GLY A 23 16.74 2.96 17.75
N GLN A 24 15.57 3.55 17.51
CA GLN A 24 15.05 3.78 16.17
C GLN A 24 15.37 5.20 15.72
N VAL A 25 15.86 5.34 14.49
CA VAL A 25 16.11 6.65 13.87
C VAL A 25 14.76 7.32 13.62
N ALA A 26 14.53 8.46 14.27
CA ALA A 26 13.26 9.18 14.21
C ALA A 26 13.27 10.33 13.22
N ASP A 27 14.39 11.05 13.14
CA ASP A 27 14.56 12.18 12.23
C ASP A 27 15.98 12.23 11.69
N ILE A 28 16.11 12.65 10.44
CA ILE A 28 17.37 12.73 9.72
C ILE A 28 17.43 14.11 9.04
N GLN A 29 18.24 14.99 9.60
CA GLN A 29 18.46 16.33 9.06
C GLN A 29 19.82 16.36 8.36
N ILE A 30 19.78 16.48 7.03
CA ILE A 30 20.98 16.48 6.21
C ILE A 30 21.22 17.90 5.68
N THR A 31 22.38 18.45 5.99
CA THR A 31 22.96 19.66 5.39
C THR A 31 24.07 19.23 4.41
N ARG A 32 24.63 20.17 3.64
CA ARG A 32 25.69 19.90 2.64
C ARG A 32 26.89 19.10 3.16
N SER A 33 27.25 19.23 4.45
CA SER A 33 28.43 18.59 5.05
C SER A 33 28.15 17.87 6.38
N LEU A 34 26.90 17.89 6.88
CA LEU A 34 26.56 17.38 8.20
C LEU A 34 25.22 16.65 8.13
N ALA A 35 25.18 15.42 8.63
CA ALA A 35 23.94 14.68 8.87
C ALA A 35 23.72 14.57 10.39
N LYS A 36 22.63 15.15 10.87
CA LYS A 36 22.18 15.03 12.26
C LYS A 36 21.07 13.99 12.32
N LEU A 37 21.33 12.91 13.04
CA LEU A 37 20.40 11.79 13.25
C LEU A 37 19.86 11.87 14.67
N THR A 38 18.54 11.95 14.82
CA THR A 38 17.88 11.83 16.12
C THR A 38 17.44 10.39 16.30
N VAL A 39 17.97 9.70 17.31
CA VAL A 39 17.66 8.28 17.57
C VAL A 39 16.90 8.17 18.88
N ASN A 40 15.66 7.68 18.80
CA ASN A 40 14.77 7.51 19.94
C ASN A 40 14.94 6.12 20.57
N SER A 41 14.78 6.05 21.88
CA SER A 41 14.82 4.77 22.61
C SER A 41 13.67 3.86 22.16
N ALA A 42 13.87 2.54 22.27
CA ALA A 42 12.86 1.53 21.96
C ALA A 42 11.54 1.72 22.77
N VAL A 43 11.58 2.41 23.91
CA VAL A 43 10.37 2.77 24.68
C VAL A 43 9.38 3.61 23.88
N GLN A 44 9.83 4.32 22.84
CA GLN A 44 8.93 5.05 21.94
C GLN A 44 7.91 4.12 21.25
N MET A 45 8.25 2.84 21.06
CA MET A 45 7.31 1.86 20.50
C MET A 45 6.13 1.58 21.43
N LEU A 46 6.23 1.91 22.73
CA LEU A 46 5.12 1.81 23.68
C LEU A 46 4.10 2.94 23.53
N ASN A 47 4.45 4.05 22.85
CA ASN A 47 3.54 5.16 22.57
C ASN A 47 2.55 4.88 21.42
N VAL A 48 2.32 3.61 21.09
CA VAL A 48 1.26 3.20 20.17
C VAL A 48 -0.10 3.29 20.86
N LYS A 49 -1.10 3.84 20.15
CA LYS A 49 -2.47 3.91 20.66
C LYS A 49 -3.02 2.50 20.87
N LEU A 50 -3.56 2.24 22.05
CA LEU A 50 -4.27 1.01 22.40
C LEU A 50 -5.76 1.32 22.63
N PRO A 51 -6.67 0.41 22.26
CA PRO A 51 -6.46 -0.87 21.58
C PRO A 51 -6.13 -0.73 20.09
N ARG A 52 -5.36 -1.67 19.53
CA ARG A 52 -4.94 -1.66 18.11
C ARG A 52 -6.13 -1.66 17.14
N ASN A 53 -7.16 -2.43 17.46
CA ASN A 53 -8.39 -2.53 16.67
C ASN A 53 -9.53 -1.88 17.45
N VAL A 54 -10.07 -0.81 16.90
CA VAL A 54 -11.26 -0.13 17.41
C VAL A 54 -12.50 -0.61 16.66
N TRP A 55 -13.63 -0.57 17.35
CA TRP A 55 -14.92 -0.93 16.76
C TRP A 55 -15.34 0.20 15.82
N GLN A 56 -15.39 -0.08 14.53
CA GLN A 56 -15.73 0.89 13.49
C GLN A 56 -16.46 0.20 12.33
N PRO A 57 -17.22 0.94 11.50
CA PRO A 57 -17.92 0.38 10.34
C PRO A 57 -17.01 -0.28 9.31
N GLY A 58 -15.85 0.34 9.04
CA GLY A 58 -14.88 -0.16 8.06
C GLY A 58 -14.09 -1.38 8.55
N CYS A 59 -13.64 -2.20 7.61
CA CYS A 59 -12.73 -3.30 7.89
C CYS A 59 -11.39 -2.78 8.45
N THR A 60 -10.94 -3.37 9.56
CA THR A 60 -9.67 -3.04 10.20
C THR A 60 -8.45 -3.69 9.55
N HIS A 61 -8.64 -4.68 8.67
CA HIS A 61 -7.55 -5.38 7.99
C HIS A 61 -6.94 -4.58 6.85
N THR A 62 -5.65 -4.77 6.61
CA THR A 62 -4.97 -4.27 5.41
C THR A 62 -5.26 -5.23 4.25
N LEU A 63 -5.54 -4.71 3.06
CA LEU A 63 -5.81 -5.58 1.92
C LEU A 63 -4.55 -6.39 1.59
N TYR A 64 -4.70 -7.69 1.35
CA TYR A 64 -3.61 -8.65 1.12
C TYR A 64 -2.69 -8.94 2.33
N ASP A 65 -3.09 -8.54 3.54
CA ASP A 65 -2.43 -9.00 4.75
C ASP A 65 -2.86 -10.43 5.13
N ALA A 66 -2.12 -11.03 6.05
CA ALA A 66 -2.40 -12.38 6.52
C ALA A 66 -3.77 -12.48 7.21
N ASP A 67 -4.24 -11.40 7.84
CA ASP A 67 -5.52 -11.40 8.54
C ASP A 67 -6.71 -11.26 7.57
N CYS A 68 -6.55 -10.54 6.47
CA CYS A 68 -7.51 -10.44 5.37
C CYS A 68 -7.54 -11.75 4.58
N GLY A 69 -6.39 -12.37 4.34
CA GLY A 69 -6.29 -13.69 3.72
C GLY A 69 -6.47 -13.71 2.19
N ILE A 70 -6.69 -12.56 1.54
CA ILE A 70 -6.63 -12.48 0.06
C ILE A 70 -5.17 -12.56 -0.37
N ASP A 71 -4.82 -13.54 -1.20
CA ASP A 71 -3.47 -13.63 -1.76
C ASP A 71 -3.30 -12.64 -2.91
N ARG A 72 -2.33 -11.73 -2.77
CA ARG A 72 -1.95 -10.81 -3.85
C ARG A 72 -1.28 -11.52 -5.03
N ASN A 73 -0.71 -12.70 -4.82
CA ASN A 73 0.03 -13.42 -5.85
C ASN A 73 -0.90 -14.30 -6.70
N ASP A 74 -2.18 -14.41 -6.34
CA ASP A 74 -3.18 -15.07 -7.16
C ASP A 74 -3.30 -14.33 -8.51
N PRO A 75 -3.03 -15.02 -9.65
CA PRO A 75 -3.14 -14.40 -10.97
C PRO A 75 -4.55 -13.92 -11.30
N ALA A 76 -5.60 -14.40 -10.61
CA ALA A 76 -6.97 -13.94 -10.80
C ALA A 76 -7.23 -12.55 -10.18
N ILE A 77 -6.40 -12.12 -9.21
CA ILE A 77 -6.59 -10.84 -8.51
C ILE A 77 -6.05 -9.66 -9.32
N ALA A 78 -4.88 -9.82 -9.93
CA ALA A 78 -4.21 -8.74 -10.65
C ALA A 78 -4.52 -8.79 -12.14
N THR A 79 -4.82 -7.64 -12.74
CA THR A 79 -5.03 -7.55 -14.18
C THR A 79 -3.79 -6.97 -14.84
N GLU A 80 -3.17 -7.75 -15.73
CA GLU A 80 -2.01 -7.32 -16.51
C GLU A 80 -2.47 -6.58 -17.77
N THR A 81 -1.83 -5.45 -18.06
CA THR A 81 -2.09 -4.64 -19.25
C THR A 81 -0.84 -3.86 -19.64
N THR A 82 -0.91 -3.16 -20.77
CA THR A 82 0.19 -2.36 -21.28
C THR A 82 -0.15 -0.87 -21.30
N VAL A 83 0.88 -0.05 -21.12
CA VAL A 83 0.79 1.40 -21.22
C VAL A 83 0.43 1.79 -22.65
N GLN A 84 -0.59 2.62 -22.79
CA GLN A 84 -1.05 3.19 -24.06
C GLN A 84 -0.58 4.64 -24.21
N SER A 85 -0.69 5.16 -25.44
CA SER A 85 -0.44 6.56 -25.74
C SER A 85 -1.32 7.49 -24.90
N GLY A 86 -0.79 8.67 -24.54
CA GLY A 86 -1.50 9.64 -23.68
C GLY A 86 -1.22 9.48 -22.19
N SER A 87 -0.37 8.51 -21.81
CA SER A 87 0.14 8.38 -20.45
C SER A 87 1.09 9.53 -20.09
N THR A 88 0.97 10.04 -18.87
CA THR A 88 1.78 11.11 -18.28
C THR A 88 2.40 10.62 -16.97
N SER A 89 3.05 11.51 -16.21
CA SER A 89 3.57 11.15 -14.90
C SER A 89 2.47 10.85 -13.87
N THR A 90 1.24 11.36 -14.05
CA THR A 90 0.12 11.20 -13.10
C THR A 90 -1.05 10.41 -13.66
N THR A 91 -1.08 10.16 -14.97
CA THR A 91 -2.16 9.44 -15.64
C THR A 91 -1.59 8.29 -16.45
N LEU A 92 -2.12 7.09 -16.27
CA LEU A 92 -1.79 5.92 -17.10
C LEU A 92 -2.99 5.57 -17.96
N ALA A 93 -2.83 5.68 -19.27
CA ALA A 93 -3.78 5.12 -20.21
C ALA A 93 -3.46 3.63 -20.42
N SER A 94 -4.48 2.79 -20.40
CA SER A 94 -4.36 1.36 -20.70
C SER A 94 -5.41 0.94 -21.72
N GLY A 95 -5.22 -0.24 -22.32
CA GLY A 95 -6.22 -0.83 -23.21
C GLY A 95 -7.33 -1.59 -22.46
N LEU A 96 -7.40 -1.46 -21.13
CA LEU A 96 -8.29 -2.25 -20.31
C LEU A 96 -9.70 -1.65 -20.31
N ALA A 97 -10.67 -2.36 -20.90
CA ALA A 97 -12.07 -2.00 -20.76
C ALA A 97 -12.56 -2.40 -19.37
N LEU A 98 -12.75 -1.42 -18.49
CA LEU A 98 -13.25 -1.69 -17.13
C LEU A 98 -14.75 -1.92 -17.17
N VAL A 99 -15.19 -3.10 -16.74
CA VAL A 99 -16.62 -3.39 -16.54
C VAL A 99 -17.20 -2.51 -15.42
N GLU A 100 -16.40 -2.22 -14.39
CA GLU A 100 -16.77 -1.32 -13.30
C GLU A 100 -15.76 -0.17 -13.19
N ALA A 101 -16.24 1.07 -13.36
CA ALA A 101 -15.40 2.27 -13.39
C ALA A 101 -14.60 2.52 -12.10
N ARG A 102 -14.90 1.83 -10.99
CA ARG A 102 -14.23 2.02 -9.68
C ARG A 102 -13.45 0.80 -9.20
N TRP A 103 -13.26 -0.21 -10.05
CA TRP A 103 -12.68 -1.49 -9.64
C TRP A 103 -11.23 -1.37 -9.12
N PHE A 104 -10.46 -0.41 -9.59
CA PHE A 104 -9.04 -0.28 -9.20
C PHE A 104 -8.77 0.87 -8.23
N GLU A 105 -9.79 1.62 -7.82
CA GLU A 105 -9.62 2.72 -6.88
C GLU A 105 -9.07 2.24 -5.54
N GLN A 106 -8.15 3.02 -4.95
CA GLN A 106 -7.42 2.67 -3.73
C GLN A 106 -6.56 1.40 -3.84
N GLY A 107 -6.42 0.86 -5.06
CA GLY A 107 -5.49 -0.19 -5.41
C GLY A 107 -4.13 0.38 -5.77
N TYR A 108 -3.33 -0.40 -6.49
CA TYR A 108 -2.03 0.06 -6.97
C TYR A 108 -1.68 -0.59 -8.30
N VAL A 109 -0.85 0.09 -9.09
CA VAL A 109 -0.16 -0.49 -10.24
C VAL A 109 1.23 -0.94 -9.85
N GLN A 110 1.71 -2.03 -10.45
CA GLN A 110 3.10 -2.48 -10.38
C GLN A 110 3.64 -2.69 -11.79
N PHE A 111 4.70 -1.97 -12.14
CA PHE A 111 5.35 -2.11 -13.44
C PHE A 111 6.19 -3.39 -13.49
N LEU A 112 6.06 -4.14 -14.59
CA LEU A 112 6.77 -5.39 -14.83
C LEU A 112 7.90 -5.24 -15.85
N SER A 113 7.82 -4.25 -16.74
CA SER A 113 8.85 -3.96 -17.72
C SER A 113 9.14 -2.45 -17.81
N GLY A 114 10.17 -2.11 -18.59
CA GLY A 114 10.55 -0.72 -18.87
C GLY A 114 11.42 -0.10 -17.79
N SER A 115 11.61 1.22 -17.86
CA SER A 115 12.45 1.99 -16.93
C SER A 115 11.89 2.04 -15.50
N LEU A 116 10.61 1.71 -15.33
CA LEU A 116 9.90 1.74 -14.06
C LEU A 116 9.73 0.36 -13.43
N THR A 117 10.38 -0.68 -13.96
CA THR A 117 10.25 -2.07 -13.47
C THR A 117 10.39 -2.17 -11.94
N GLY A 118 9.40 -2.80 -11.29
CA GLY A 118 9.34 -2.95 -9.84
C GLY A 118 8.73 -1.77 -9.08
N LEU A 119 8.52 -0.62 -9.73
CA LEU A 119 7.87 0.53 -9.10
C LEU A 119 6.38 0.25 -8.86
N ARG A 120 5.91 0.62 -7.66
CA ARG A 120 4.49 0.61 -7.30
C ARG A 120 3.94 2.03 -7.11
N ARG A 121 2.72 2.26 -7.57
CA ARG A 121 1.97 3.51 -7.34
C ARG A 121 0.50 3.27 -7.06
N THR A 122 -0.03 3.98 -6.07
CA THR A 122 -1.44 3.91 -5.68
C THR A 122 -2.32 4.58 -6.73
N ILE A 123 -3.44 3.93 -7.05
CA ILE A 123 -4.46 4.43 -7.96
C ILE A 123 -5.43 5.29 -7.15
N LYS A 124 -5.53 6.57 -7.51
CA LYS A 124 -6.47 7.53 -6.91
C LYS A 124 -7.89 7.32 -7.45
N SER A 125 -8.01 7.20 -8.77
CA SER A 125 -9.27 6.95 -9.47
C SER A 125 -9.00 6.20 -10.77
N CYS A 126 -10.02 5.56 -11.32
CA CYS A 126 -9.99 4.98 -12.66
C CYS A 126 -11.26 5.35 -13.44
N SER A 127 -11.19 5.30 -14.77
CA SER A 127 -12.35 5.49 -15.66
C SER A 127 -12.67 4.19 -16.42
N GLY A 128 -13.91 4.08 -16.93
CA GLY A 128 -14.36 2.94 -17.74
C GLY A 128 -13.45 2.64 -18.95
N ASP A 129 -12.85 3.69 -19.51
CA ASP A 129 -11.95 3.63 -20.68
C ASP A 129 -10.54 3.11 -20.37
N GLY A 130 -10.30 2.61 -19.15
CA GLY A 130 -9.00 2.07 -18.76
C GLY A 130 -7.96 3.12 -18.43
N VAL A 131 -8.37 4.33 -18.05
CA VAL A 131 -7.46 5.38 -17.62
C VAL A 131 -7.36 5.38 -16.09
N PHE A 132 -6.14 5.26 -15.58
CA PHE A 132 -5.83 5.29 -14.15
C PHE A 132 -5.20 6.64 -13.78
N GLN A 133 -5.76 7.33 -12.80
CA GLN A 133 -5.15 8.49 -12.18
C GLN A 133 -4.34 8.03 -10.96
N LEU A 134 -3.05 8.35 -10.93
CA LEU A 134 -2.15 8.00 -9.83
C LEU A 134 -2.21 9.06 -8.73
N LEU A 135 -2.03 8.62 -7.48
CA LEU A 135 -2.01 9.53 -6.33
C LEU A 135 -0.74 10.39 -6.30
N LEU A 136 0.40 9.78 -6.64
CA LEU A 136 1.70 10.42 -6.70
C LEU A 136 2.27 10.28 -8.11
N PRO A 137 3.00 11.29 -8.61
CA PRO A 137 3.62 11.21 -9.92
C PRO A 137 4.68 10.10 -10.00
N LEU A 138 4.84 9.57 -11.20
CA LEU A 138 5.93 8.68 -11.57
C LEU A 138 7.23 9.50 -11.71
N PRO A 139 8.39 8.93 -11.37
CA PRO A 139 9.68 9.60 -11.49
C PRO A 139 10.08 9.86 -12.96
N SER A 140 9.59 9.03 -13.88
CA SER A 140 9.72 9.20 -15.33
C SER A 140 8.43 8.76 -16.03
N ILE A 141 8.22 9.23 -17.25
CA ILE A 141 7.05 8.84 -18.06
C ILE A 141 7.32 7.44 -18.63
N PRO A 142 6.40 6.47 -18.47
CA PRO A 142 6.55 5.13 -19.04
C PRO A 142 6.43 5.14 -20.58
N ALA A 143 7.08 4.19 -21.23
CA ALA A 143 6.98 4.03 -22.68
C ALA A 143 5.69 3.29 -23.06
N VAL A 144 5.15 3.59 -24.23
CA VAL A 144 4.04 2.82 -24.80
C VAL A 144 4.48 1.37 -25.00
N GLY A 145 3.66 0.42 -24.56
CA GLY A 145 3.97 -1.01 -24.59
C GLY A 145 4.61 -1.54 -23.31
N ASP A 146 5.00 -0.70 -22.35
CA ASP A 146 5.45 -1.17 -21.04
C ASP A 146 4.32 -1.93 -20.33
N SER A 147 4.64 -3.09 -19.77
CA SER A 147 3.70 -3.96 -19.06
C SER A 147 3.60 -3.57 -17.58
N PHE A 148 2.38 -3.58 -17.06
CA PHE A 148 2.10 -3.40 -15.64
C PHE A 148 0.90 -4.23 -15.20
N LYS A 149 0.87 -4.56 -13.90
CA LYS A 149 -0.26 -5.19 -13.24
C LYS A 149 -1.03 -4.15 -12.42
N ALA A 150 -2.33 -4.07 -12.64
CA ALA A 150 -3.25 -3.31 -11.80
C ALA A 150 -3.83 -4.25 -10.73
N TYR A 151 -3.71 -3.87 -9.48
CA TYR A 151 -4.28 -4.58 -8.33
C TYR A 151 -5.53 -3.86 -7.84
N PRO A 152 -6.66 -4.55 -7.66
CA PRO A 152 -7.87 -3.93 -7.15
C PRO A 152 -7.66 -3.39 -5.73
N GLY A 153 -8.29 -2.25 -5.44
CA GLY A 153 -8.33 -1.71 -4.08
C GLY A 153 -9.52 -2.19 -3.27
N CYS A 154 -9.56 -1.80 -2.00
CA CYS A 154 -10.64 -2.12 -1.07
C CYS A 154 -10.98 -0.88 -0.25
N ASP A 155 -12.21 -0.41 -0.41
CA ASP A 155 -12.82 0.71 0.32
C ASP A 155 -13.18 0.38 1.78
N LYS A 156 -12.83 -0.82 2.24
CA LYS A 156 -13.08 -1.35 3.58
C LYS A 156 -14.57 -1.56 3.90
N THR A 157 -15.46 -1.55 2.92
CA THR A 157 -16.88 -1.81 3.15
C THR A 157 -17.20 -3.31 3.08
N GLN A 158 -18.29 -3.71 3.77
CA GLN A 158 -18.76 -5.09 3.72
C GLN A 158 -19.21 -5.48 2.30
N ALA A 159 -19.86 -4.57 1.57
CA ALA A 159 -20.35 -4.80 0.22
C ALA A 159 -19.19 -5.16 -0.74
N THR A 160 -18.10 -4.39 -0.72
CA THR A 160 -16.90 -4.72 -1.51
C THR A 160 -16.29 -6.04 -1.08
N CYS A 161 -16.18 -6.30 0.23
CA CYS A 161 -15.65 -7.57 0.72
C CYS A 161 -16.46 -8.78 0.22
N THR A 162 -17.78 -8.66 0.17
CA THR A 162 -18.69 -9.72 -0.30
C THR A 162 -18.71 -9.88 -1.81
N ASN A 163 -18.85 -8.77 -2.55
CA ASN A 163 -19.14 -8.81 -3.98
C ASN A 163 -17.87 -8.89 -4.83
N LYS A 164 -16.80 -8.21 -4.41
CA LYS A 164 -15.55 -8.08 -5.19
C LYS A 164 -14.51 -9.14 -4.82
N PHE A 165 -14.38 -9.43 -3.53
CA PHE A 165 -13.36 -10.35 -3.01
C PHE A 165 -13.92 -11.67 -2.46
N HIS A 166 -15.24 -11.80 -2.36
CA HIS A 166 -15.91 -12.97 -1.78
C HIS A 166 -15.34 -13.42 -0.42
N ASN A 167 -14.93 -12.46 0.41
CA ASN A 167 -14.14 -12.70 1.62
C ASN A 167 -14.81 -12.16 2.90
N VAL A 168 -16.13 -12.15 2.92
CA VAL A 168 -16.92 -11.67 4.07
C VAL A 168 -16.60 -12.43 5.36
N ARG A 169 -16.14 -13.68 5.28
CA ARG A 169 -15.73 -14.50 6.43
C ARG A 169 -14.58 -13.88 7.22
N ASN A 170 -13.64 -13.22 6.54
CA ASN A 170 -12.50 -12.54 7.16
C ASN A 170 -12.73 -11.04 7.31
N PHE A 171 -13.97 -10.56 7.14
CA PHE A 171 -14.28 -9.15 7.33
C PHE A 171 -14.29 -8.80 8.83
N ARG A 172 -13.48 -7.80 9.21
CA ARG A 172 -13.32 -7.36 10.61
C ARG A 172 -13.70 -5.89 10.78
N GLY A 173 -14.86 -5.54 10.24
CA GLY A 173 -15.55 -4.28 10.47
C GLY A 173 -16.95 -4.55 11.06
N PHE A 174 -17.60 -3.50 11.53
CA PHE A 174 -18.90 -3.58 12.20
C PHE A 174 -19.87 -2.56 11.58
N PRO A 175 -20.47 -2.88 10.42
CA PRO A 175 -21.18 -1.91 9.58
C PRO A 175 -22.47 -1.39 10.21
N TYR A 176 -22.99 -2.07 11.24
CA TYR A 176 -24.21 -1.72 11.95
C TYR A 176 -23.97 -1.00 13.28
N ILE A 177 -22.73 -0.57 13.57
CA ILE A 177 -22.49 0.30 14.72
C ILE A 177 -23.24 1.62 14.47
N PRO A 178 -24.12 2.05 15.39
CA PRO A 178 -24.81 3.32 15.25
C PRO A 178 -23.79 4.45 15.26
N VAL A 179 -23.97 5.42 14.37
CA VAL A 179 -23.18 6.65 14.42
C VAL A 179 -23.50 7.39 15.73
N SER A 180 -22.51 8.10 16.27
CA SER A 180 -22.60 8.78 17.56
C SER A 180 -23.83 9.70 17.64
N GLU A 181 -24.22 10.30 16.52
CA GLU A 181 -25.37 11.21 16.40
C GLU A 181 -26.74 10.50 16.45
N THR A 182 -26.79 9.18 16.27
CA THR A 182 -28.02 8.36 16.30
C THR A 182 -28.08 7.43 17.52
N ALA A 183 -27.00 7.35 18.30
CA ALA A 183 -26.97 6.65 19.58
C ALA A 183 -27.63 7.53 20.66
N ILE A 184 -28.96 7.53 20.69
CA ILE A 184 -29.79 8.19 21.70
C ILE A 184 -29.90 7.29 22.94
#